data_AF-Q1JLD7-F1
#
_entry.id   AF-Q1JLD7-F1
#
_cell.length_a   1.000
_cell.length_b   1.000
_cell.length_c   1.000
_cell.angle_alpha   90.00
_cell.angle_beta   90.00
_cell.angle_gamma   90.00
#
_symmetry.space_group_name_H-M   'P 1'
#
loop_
_entity.id
_entity.type
_entity.pdbx_description
1 polymer ?
#
loop_
_entity_poly.entity_id
_entity_poly.type
_entity_poly.pdbx_seq_one_letter_code
_entity_poly.pdbx_strand_id
1 'polypeptide(L)'
;MKNGIKLDIPLFFLYHLISTNIYITQKGDHMSWKFDEKSPIYAQIAQHVMMQIISQEIKSGDQLPTVREYAEIASVNPNTMQRAFTELEREGMVYSQRTAGRFVTDDQKLIARKRRELAISELESFITNMTKMGFSHTEIIPVLTSFLKEDSQ
;
A
#
# COMPACT_ATOMS: atom_id res chain seq x y z
N MET A 1 -12.65 -52.86 1.78
CA MET A 1 -12.13 -52.07 2.92
C MET A 1 -11.56 -50.76 2.39
N LYS A 2 -12.23 -49.62 2.64
CA LYS A 2 -11.65 -48.28 2.51
C LYS A 2 -12.06 -47.52 3.75
N ASN A 3 -11.18 -47.51 4.75
CA ASN A 3 -11.36 -46.73 5.97
C ASN A 3 -11.04 -45.27 5.63
N GLY A 4 -12.07 -44.45 5.45
CA GLY A 4 -11.92 -43.01 5.31
C GLY A 4 -11.68 -42.38 6.68
N ILE A 5 -10.51 -41.78 6.88
CA ILE A 5 -10.18 -41.01 8.09
C ILE A 5 -11.00 -39.71 8.02
N LYS A 6 -12.00 -39.55 8.89
CA LYS A 6 -12.64 -38.25 9.12
C LYS A 6 -11.73 -37.43 10.01
N LEU A 7 -11.03 -36.44 9.45
CA LEU A 7 -10.38 -35.39 10.24
C LEU A 7 -11.44 -34.31 10.56
N ASP A 8 -11.92 -34.28 11.79
CA ASP A 8 -12.69 -33.14 12.33
C ASP A 8 -11.71 -32.03 12.73
N ILE A 9 -11.40 -31.14 11.79
CA ILE A 9 -10.57 -29.95 12.07
C ILE A 9 -11.50 -28.81 12.48
N PRO A 10 -11.31 -28.17 13.66
CA PRO A 10 -12.12 -27.04 14.08
C PRO A 10 -12.04 -25.89 13.05
N LEU A 11 -13.16 -25.20 12.80
CA LEU A 11 -13.21 -24.08 11.84
C LEU A 11 -12.13 -23.00 12.09
N PHE A 12 -11.72 -22.79 13.34
CA PHE A 12 -10.65 -21.85 13.69
C PHE A 12 -9.27 -22.28 13.16
N PHE A 13 -8.97 -23.58 13.18
CA PHE A 13 -7.75 -24.12 12.57
C PHE A 13 -7.79 -24.03 11.05
N LEU A 14 -8.97 -24.20 10.45
CA LEU A 14 -9.18 -24.00 9.03
C LEU A 14 -9.01 -22.52 8.64
N TYR A 15 -9.53 -21.59 9.45
CA TYR A 15 -9.33 -20.15 9.26
C TYR A 15 -7.85 -19.76 9.38
N HIS A 16 -7.12 -20.29 10.37
CA HIS A 16 -5.69 -20.02 10.53
C HIS A 16 -4.86 -20.63 9.39
N LEU A 17 -5.17 -21.86 8.96
CA LEU A 17 -4.54 -22.48 7.79
C LEU A 17 -4.86 -21.71 6.51
N ILE A 18 -6.10 -21.26 6.30
CA ILE A 18 -6.48 -20.48 5.12
C ILE A 18 -5.86 -19.09 5.17
N SER A 19 -5.84 -18.39 6.31
CA SER A 19 -5.23 -17.07 6.41
C SER A 19 -3.73 -17.17 6.17
N THR A 20 -3.02 -18.04 6.90
CA THR A 20 -1.56 -18.23 6.75
C THR A 20 -1.21 -18.74 5.36
N ASN A 21 -2.01 -19.61 4.74
CA ASN A 21 -1.74 -20.12 3.39
C ASN A 21 -2.12 -19.11 2.29
N ILE A 22 -3.12 -18.23 2.48
CA ILE A 22 -3.36 -17.08 1.59
C ILE A 22 -2.19 -16.08 1.68
N TYR A 23 -1.68 -15.81 2.89
CA TYR A 23 -0.46 -15.00 3.08
C TYR A 23 0.78 -15.65 2.42
N ILE A 24 0.88 -16.99 2.43
CA ILE A 24 2.00 -17.72 1.82
C ILE A 24 1.83 -17.90 0.30
N THR A 25 0.61 -18.06 -0.22
CA THR A 25 0.37 -18.32 -1.65
C THR A 25 0.54 -17.05 -2.50
N GLN A 26 0.41 -15.85 -1.91
CA GLN A 26 0.85 -14.59 -2.53
C GLN A 26 2.39 -14.45 -2.60
N LYS A 27 3.16 -15.31 -1.90
CA LYS A 27 4.63 -15.29 -1.82
C LYS A 27 5.32 -16.01 -3.00
N GLY A 28 4.68 -16.03 -4.16
CA GLY A 28 5.14 -16.72 -5.38
C GLY A 28 5.72 -15.80 -6.47
N ASP A 29 5.41 -14.51 -6.45
CA ASP A 29 6.07 -13.51 -7.29
C ASP A 29 6.73 -12.49 -6.35
N HIS A 30 8.06 -12.60 -6.20
CA HIS A 30 8.85 -11.49 -5.70
C HIS A 30 8.72 -10.32 -6.68
N MET A 31 7.66 -9.52 -6.54
CA MET A 31 7.62 -8.16 -7.09
C MET A 31 8.70 -7.39 -6.33
N SER A 32 9.94 -7.43 -6.82
CA SER A 32 11.01 -6.65 -6.22
C SER A 32 10.59 -5.19 -6.27
N TRP A 33 10.52 -4.53 -5.12
CA TRP A 33 10.19 -3.11 -5.08
C TRP A 33 11.27 -2.38 -5.87
N LYS A 34 10.86 -1.64 -6.91
CA LYS A 34 11.78 -0.85 -7.72
C LYS A 34 11.88 0.52 -7.10
N PHE A 35 13.07 0.87 -6.65
CA PHE A 35 13.35 2.18 -6.07
C PHE A 35 14.14 3.05 -7.04
N ASP A 36 13.83 4.34 -7.07
CA ASP A 36 14.62 5.34 -7.78
C ASP A 36 15.79 5.85 -6.92
N GLU A 37 16.80 6.42 -7.57
CA GLU A 37 17.93 7.08 -6.89
C GLU A 37 17.65 8.56 -6.55
N LYS A 38 16.51 9.09 -7.00
CA LYS A 38 16.18 10.52 -6.91
C LYS A 38 15.64 10.92 -5.53
N SER A 39 15.16 9.94 -4.77
CA SER A 39 14.58 10.15 -3.46
C SER A 39 15.08 9.11 -2.45
N PRO A 40 15.10 9.43 -1.14
CA PRO A 40 15.52 8.46 -0.13
C PRO A 40 14.63 7.21 -0.13
N ILE A 41 15.24 6.02 -0.08
CA ILE A 41 14.52 4.73 -0.13
C ILE A 41 13.42 4.62 0.94
N TYR A 42 13.67 5.10 2.16
CA TYR A 42 12.66 5.05 3.23
C TYR A 42 11.40 5.86 2.90
N ALA A 43 11.54 6.98 2.17
CA ALA A 43 10.41 7.81 1.77
C ALA A 43 9.59 7.12 0.67
N GLN A 44 10.27 6.46 -0.27
CA GLN A 44 9.61 5.65 -1.30
C GLN A 44 8.84 4.48 -0.69
N ILE A 45 9.42 3.79 0.31
CA ILE A 45 8.74 2.74 1.06
C ILE A 45 7.51 3.29 1.78
N ALA A 46 7.65 4.41 2.49
CA ALA A 46 6.53 5.02 3.21
C ALA A 46 5.40 5.40 2.23
N GLN A 47 5.73 5.99 1.08
CA GLN A 47 4.77 6.31 0.03
C GLN A 47 4.10 5.05 -0.53
N HIS A 48 4.85 3.98 -0.81
CA HIS A 48 4.30 2.72 -1.29
C HIS A 48 3.27 2.16 -0.30
N VAL A 49 3.62 2.04 0.98
CA VAL A 49 2.71 1.53 2.01
C VAL A 49 1.50 2.46 2.20
N MET A 50 1.71 3.78 2.15
CA MET A 50 0.60 4.75 2.19
C MET A 50 -0.37 4.54 1.02
N MET A 51 0.14 4.27 -0.18
CA MET A 51 -0.70 3.98 -1.35
C MET A 51 -1.56 2.74 -1.14
N GLN A 52 -1.00 1.67 -0.57
CA GLN A 52 -1.74 0.45 -0.24
C GLN A 52 -2.83 0.67 0.82
N ILE A 53 -2.58 1.57 1.78
CA ILE A 53 -3.59 1.93 2.80
C ILE A 53 -4.73 2.73 2.17
N ILE A 54 -4.43 3.76 1.37
CA ILE A 54 -5.48 4.61 0.78
C ILE A 54 -6.24 3.89 -0.34
N SER A 55 -5.65 2.89 -0.99
CA SER A 55 -6.30 2.01 -1.97
C SER A 55 -7.11 0.89 -1.32
N GLN A 56 -7.04 0.73 0.01
CA GLN A 56 -7.69 -0.34 0.80
C GLN A 56 -7.15 -1.75 0.52
N GLU A 57 -5.95 -1.87 -0.07
CA GLU A 57 -5.21 -3.13 -0.14
C GLU A 57 -4.78 -3.60 1.25
N ILE A 58 -4.34 -2.67 2.08
CA ILE A 58 -4.16 -2.87 3.52
C ILE A 58 -5.28 -2.11 4.22
N LYS A 59 -6.12 -2.82 4.98
CA LYS A 59 -7.31 -2.25 5.57
C LYS A 59 -6.99 -1.53 6.87
N SER A 60 -7.86 -0.61 7.23
CA SER A 60 -7.88 -0.03 8.58
C SER A 60 -7.93 -1.10 9.66
N GLY A 61 -7.10 -0.95 10.68
CA GLY A 61 -6.98 -1.90 11.78
C GLY A 61 -6.14 -3.13 11.46
N ASP A 62 -5.69 -3.34 10.22
CA ASP A 62 -4.80 -4.46 9.89
C ASP A 62 -3.45 -4.29 10.58
N GLN A 63 -2.93 -5.42 11.07
CA GLN A 63 -1.57 -5.50 11.60
C GLN A 63 -0.57 -5.52 10.45
N LEU A 64 0.41 -4.62 10.48
CA LEU A 64 1.54 -4.65 9.56
C LEU A 64 2.55 -5.72 9.94
N PRO A 65 3.28 -6.30 8.98
CA PRO A 65 4.42 -7.16 9.27
C PRO A 65 5.45 -6.43 10.14
N THR A 66 6.25 -7.19 10.87
CA THR A 66 7.36 -6.61 11.63
C THR A 66 8.36 -5.94 10.68
N VAL A 67 9.20 -5.05 11.22
CA VAL A 67 10.25 -4.36 10.46
C VAL A 67 11.13 -5.34 9.70
N ARG A 68 11.49 -6.47 10.33
CA ARG A 68 12.38 -7.47 9.71
C ARG A 68 11.67 -8.22 8.60
N GLU A 69 10.46 -8.72 8.86
CA GLU A 69 9.67 -9.42 7.84
C GLU A 69 9.39 -8.54 6.63
N TYR A 70 9.01 -7.28 6.84
CA TYR A 70 8.70 -6.39 5.73
C TYR A 70 9.95 -5.94 4.99
N ALA A 71 11.08 -5.76 5.70
CA ALA A 71 12.36 -5.49 5.06
C ALA A 71 12.84 -6.65 4.18
N GLU A 72 12.61 -7.90 4.61
CA GLU A 72 12.88 -9.09 3.80
C GLU A 72 11.99 -9.14 2.55
N ILE A 73 10.69 -8.87 2.69
CA ILE A 73 9.75 -8.84 1.57
C ILE A 73 10.15 -7.77 0.54
N ALA A 74 10.50 -6.58 1.00
CA ALA A 74 10.90 -5.47 0.14
C ALA A 74 12.37 -5.53 -0.30
N SER A 75 13.15 -6.50 0.17
CA SER A 75 14.61 -6.61 -0.06
C SER A 75 15.40 -5.35 0.30
N VAL A 76 15.08 -4.73 1.44
CA VAL A 76 15.70 -3.49 1.93
C VAL A 76 16.38 -3.67 3.28
N ASN A 77 17.23 -2.71 3.68
CA ASN A 77 17.82 -2.70 5.01
C ASN A 77 16.73 -2.52 6.09
N PRO A 78 16.69 -3.33 7.18
CA PRO A 78 15.73 -3.19 8.27
C PRO A 78 15.69 -1.78 8.91
N ASN A 79 16.82 -1.07 8.97
CA ASN A 79 16.85 0.31 9.47
C ASN A 79 16.11 1.27 8.53
N THR A 80 16.19 1.03 7.21
CA THR A 80 15.45 1.80 6.20
C THR A 80 13.95 1.54 6.34
N MET A 81 13.54 0.28 6.53
CA MET A 81 12.14 -0.07 6.79
C MET A 81 11.64 0.54 8.10
N GLN A 82 12.45 0.50 9.16
CA GLN A 82 12.11 1.15 10.44
C GLN A 82 11.90 2.66 10.25
N ARG A 83 12.75 3.34 9.47
CA ARG A 83 12.57 4.76 9.15
C ARG A 83 11.28 5.02 8.38
N ALA A 84 10.91 4.16 7.43
CA ALA A 84 9.66 4.29 6.69
C ALA A 84 8.43 4.13 7.59
N PHE A 85 8.44 3.17 8.52
CA PHE A 85 7.38 3.01 9.50
C PHE A 85 7.29 4.18 10.48
N THR A 86 8.42 4.72 10.93
CA THR A 86 8.42 5.93 11.77
C THR A 86 7.82 7.13 11.03
N GLU A 87 8.04 7.24 9.72
CA GLU A 87 7.42 8.28 8.90
C GLU A 87 5.90 8.09 8.80
N LEU A 88 5.42 6.87 8.58
CA LEU A 88 3.98 6.57 8.59
C LEU A 88 3.32 6.81 9.95
N GLU A 89 4.04 6.54 11.04
CA GLU A 89 3.61 6.88 12.40
C GLU A 89 3.52 8.39 12.60
N ARG A 90 4.50 9.15 12.09
CA ARG A 90 4.50 10.62 12.10
C ARG A 90 3.30 11.20 11.34
N GLU A 91 2.94 10.60 10.21
CA GLU A 91 1.77 10.97 9.41
C GLU A 91 0.44 10.47 9.99
N GLY A 92 0.47 9.69 11.07
CA GLY A 92 -0.71 9.12 11.74
C GLY A 92 -1.39 7.98 10.98
N MET A 93 -0.77 7.48 9.90
CA MET A 93 -1.30 6.39 9.08
C MET A 93 -1.12 5.02 9.71
N VAL A 94 -0.12 4.91 10.58
CA VAL A 94 0.23 3.70 11.33
C VAL A 94 0.41 4.07 12.79
N TYR A 95 0.13 3.14 13.70
CA TYR A 95 0.42 3.31 15.11
C TYR A 95 0.96 2.01 15.73
N SER A 96 1.81 2.16 16.74
CA SER A 96 2.37 1.03 17.49
C SER A 96 1.52 0.73 18.72
N GLN A 97 1.17 -0.54 18.92
CA GLN A 97 0.65 -1.06 20.18
C GLN A 97 1.74 -1.86 20.90
N ARG A 98 1.96 -1.56 22.19
CA ARG A 98 2.97 -2.23 23.01
C ARG A 98 2.75 -3.74 22.96
N THR A 99 3.82 -4.50 22.71
CA THR A 99 3.84 -5.97 22.58
C THR A 99 2.98 -6.60 21.48
N ALA A 100 2.08 -5.85 20.84
CA ALA A 100 1.18 -6.35 19.80
C ALA A 100 1.64 -5.99 18.37
N GLY A 101 2.52 -5.01 18.19
CA GLY A 101 3.07 -4.65 16.88
C GLY A 101 2.52 -3.34 16.33
N ARG A 102 2.52 -3.18 15.00
CA ARG A 102 2.07 -1.97 14.31
C ARG A 102 0.78 -2.23 13.55
N PHE A 103 -0.10 -1.23 13.55
CA PHE A 103 -1.44 -1.33 12.97
C PHE A 103 -1.74 -0.11 12.11
N VAL A 104 -2.51 -0.30 11.05
CA VAL A 104 -3.04 0.79 10.22
C VAL A 104 -4.13 1.53 10.99
N THR A 105 -4.16 2.85 10.86
CA THR A 105 -5.17 3.70 11.50
C THR A 105 -6.61 3.34 11.11
N ASP A 106 -7.52 3.43 12.07
CA ASP A 106 -8.97 3.32 11.86
C ASP A 106 -9.63 4.67 11.52
N ASP A 107 -8.85 5.76 11.52
CA ASP A 107 -9.35 7.09 11.18
C ASP A 107 -9.63 7.22 9.68
N GLN A 108 -10.85 6.88 9.28
CA GLN A 108 -11.34 7.01 7.91
C GLN A 108 -11.27 8.45 7.38
N LYS A 109 -11.39 9.46 8.25
CA LYS A 109 -11.31 10.87 7.82
C LYS A 109 -9.88 11.22 7.46
N LEU A 110 -8.90 10.75 8.24
CA LEU A 110 -7.48 10.91 7.94
C LEU A 110 -7.12 10.24 6.62
N ILE A 111 -7.53 8.98 6.42
CA ILE A 111 -7.26 8.23 5.17
C ILE A 111 -7.84 8.96 3.96
N ALA A 112 -9.10 9.40 4.04
CA ALA A 112 -9.75 10.15 2.97
C ALA A 112 -9.06 11.49 2.69
N ARG A 113 -8.60 12.19 3.73
CA ARG A 113 -7.83 13.43 3.60
C ARG A 113 -6.51 13.19 2.89
N LYS A 114 -5.73 12.19 3.32
CA LYS A 114 -4.44 11.83 2.72
C LYS A 114 -4.58 11.40 1.26
N ARG A 115 -5.62 10.63 0.94
CA ARG A 115 -5.97 10.29 -0.45
C ARG A 115 -6.19 11.54 -1.31
N ARG A 116 -6.90 12.53 -0.77
CA ARG A 116 -7.16 13.79 -1.47
C ARG A 116 -5.89 14.63 -1.64
N GLU A 117 -5.07 14.73 -0.60
CA GLU A 117 -3.79 15.45 -0.64
C GLU A 117 -2.88 14.89 -1.75
N LEU A 118 -2.73 13.56 -1.82
CA LEU A 118 -1.94 12.90 -2.85
C LEU A 118 -2.52 13.11 -4.26
N ALA A 119 -3.84 12.97 -4.42
CA ALA A 119 -4.48 13.21 -5.71
C ALA A 119 -4.28 14.66 -6.20
N ILE A 120 -4.32 15.65 -5.31
CA ILE A 120 -4.04 17.05 -5.65
C ILE A 120 -2.59 17.22 -6.08
N SER A 121 -1.63 16.63 -5.38
CA SER A 121 -0.21 16.71 -5.73
C SER A 121 0.10 16.10 -7.11
N GLU A 122 -0.55 14.99 -7.46
CA GLU A 122 -0.46 14.38 -8.79
C GLU A 122 -1.07 15.31 -9.87
N LEU A 123 -2.22 15.91 -9.58
CA LEU A 123 -2.84 16.88 -10.49
C LEU A 123 -1.97 18.13 -10.69
N GLU A 124 -1.34 18.66 -9.65
CA GLU A 124 -0.42 19.79 -9.75
C GLU A 124 0.77 19.46 -10.67
N SER A 125 1.34 18.27 -10.52
CA SER A 125 2.43 17.79 -11.38
C SER A 125 1.97 17.65 -12.84
N PHE A 126 0.79 17.07 -13.06
CA PHE A 126 0.18 16.93 -14.38
C PHE A 126 -0.06 18.31 -15.05
N ILE A 127 -0.73 19.23 -14.36
CA ILE A 127 -1.02 20.57 -14.89
C ILE A 127 0.26 21.35 -15.17
N THR A 128 1.28 21.23 -14.31
CA THR A 128 2.59 21.85 -14.52
C THR A 128 3.23 21.35 -15.81
N ASN A 129 3.19 20.04 -16.06
CA ASN A 129 3.75 19.45 -17.27
C ASN A 129 2.98 19.85 -18.53
N MET A 130 1.65 19.85 -18.48
CA MET A 130 0.79 20.29 -19.60
C MET A 130 1.02 21.76 -19.95
N THR A 131 1.16 22.61 -18.94
CA THR A 131 1.45 24.04 -19.14
C THR A 131 2.81 24.25 -19.79
N LYS A 132 3.83 23.46 -19.41
CA LYS A 132 5.17 23.48 -20.05
C LYS A 132 5.14 23.04 -21.52
N MET A 133 4.16 22.23 -21.90
CA MET A 133 3.94 21.82 -23.29
C MET A 133 3.14 22.86 -24.10
N GLY A 134 2.72 23.97 -23.47
CA GLY A 134 1.99 25.06 -24.13
C GLY A 134 0.47 24.96 -24.06
N PHE A 135 -0.08 23.98 -23.33
CA PHE A 135 -1.53 23.87 -23.15
C PHE A 135 -2.04 24.91 -22.14
N SER A 136 -3.13 25.58 -22.48
CA SER A 136 -3.92 26.38 -21.54
C SER A 136 -4.85 25.48 -20.71
N HIS A 137 -5.31 25.99 -19.56
CA HIS A 137 -6.25 25.28 -18.69
C HIS A 137 -7.55 24.89 -19.40
N THR A 138 -8.00 25.72 -20.36
CA THR A 138 -9.19 25.47 -21.17
C THR A 138 -9.00 24.37 -22.21
N GLU A 139 -7.76 24.10 -22.63
CA GLU A 139 -7.42 23.02 -23.58
C GLU A 139 -7.16 21.68 -22.87
N ILE A 140 -6.68 21.71 -21.63
CA ILE A 140 -6.37 20.51 -20.85
C ILE A 140 -7.62 19.65 -20.60
N ILE A 141 -8.74 20.27 -20.21
CA ILE A 141 -9.97 19.54 -19.87
C ILE A 141 -10.51 18.73 -21.07
N PRO A 142 -10.66 19.31 -22.28
CA PRO A 142 -11.04 18.54 -23.47
C PRO A 142 -10.11 17.36 -23.77
N VAL A 143 -8.78 17.56 -23.70
CA VAL A 143 -7.79 16.51 -23.97
C VAL A 143 -7.95 15.35 -22.99
N LEU A 144 -8.03 15.66 -21.68
CA LEU A 144 -8.24 14.65 -20.65
C LEU A 144 -9.58 13.91 -20.84
N THR A 145 -10.64 14.64 -21.18
CA THR A 145 -11.97 14.07 -21.40
C THR A 145 -11.99 13.11 -22.59
N SER A 146 -11.30 13.43 -23.68
CA SER A 146 -11.19 12.55 -24.85
C SER A 146 -10.39 11.29 -24.50
N PHE A 147 -9.26 11.43 -23.82
CA PHE A 147 -8.41 10.30 -23.40
C PHE A 147 -9.17 9.29 -22.52
N LEU A 148 -9.89 9.76 -21.50
CA LEU A 148 -10.66 8.88 -20.60
C LEU A 148 -11.79 8.12 -21.29
N LYS A 149 -12.31 8.63 -22.42
CA LYS A 149 -13.35 7.94 -23.21
C LYS A 149 -12.79 6.84 -24.11
N GLU A 150 -11.54 6.96 -24.54
CA GLU A 150 -10.87 5.95 -25.38
C GLU A 150 -10.44 4.73 -24.55
N ASP A 151 -9.96 4.93 -23.31
CA ASP A 151 -9.60 3.84 -22.38
C ASP A 151 -10.80 3.05 -21.82
N SER A 152 -12.03 3.51 -22.09
CA SER A 152 -13.27 2.85 -21.65
C SER A 152 -13.87 1.89 -22.71
N GLN A 153 -13.16 1.62 -23.82
CA GLN A 153 -13.54 0.65 -24.87
C GLN A 153 -12.58 -0.53 -24.93
#